data_AF-R6A0I3-F1
#
_entry.id   AF-R6A0I3-F1
#
_cell.length_a   1.000
_cell.length_b   1.000
_cell.length_c   1.000
_cell.angle_alpha   90.00
_cell.angle_beta   90.00
_cell.angle_gamma   90.00
#
_symmetry.space_group_name_H-M   'P 1'
#
loop_
_entity.id
_entity.type
_entity.pdbx_description
1 polymer ?
#
loop_
_entity_poly.entity_id
_entity_poly.type
_entity_poly.pdbx_seq_one_letter_code
_entity_poly.pdbx_strand_id
1 'polypeptide(L)'
;MKSAYEQQNRKLFEFVDFVKHYFPYVEKLMPTIRFLRETPHFGDAVIRRLCTFKDVSIRGELYFREFNQHFKADKTVCSLKEYKGGDFELNIDGVSHVS
;
A
#
# COMPACT_ATOMS: atom_id res chain seq x y z
N MET A 1 12.57 17.83 -32.19
CA MET A 1 11.24 17.62 -31.59
C MET A 1 11.40 16.56 -30.52
N LYS A 2 11.06 16.84 -29.25
CA LYS A 2 11.03 15.78 -28.23
C LYS A 2 9.92 14.79 -28.59
N SER A 3 10.18 13.50 -28.44
CA SER A 3 9.19 12.48 -28.76
C SER A 3 7.99 12.56 -27.81
N ALA A 4 6.82 12.06 -28.24
CA ALA A 4 5.64 11.99 -27.39
C ALA A 4 5.93 11.23 -26.07
N TYR A 5 6.80 10.22 -26.14
CA TYR A 5 7.29 9.46 -25.00
C TYR A 5 8.09 10.31 -24.01
N GLU A 6 9.04 11.12 -24.50
CA GLU A 6 9.83 12.03 -23.64
C GLU A 6 8.97 13.09 -22.95
N GLN A 7 7.94 13.58 -23.65
CA GLN A 7 7.00 14.55 -23.08
C GLN A 7 6.13 13.92 -21.98
N GLN A 8 5.67 12.68 -22.18
CA GLN A 8 4.92 11.96 -21.14
C GLN A 8 5.79 11.63 -19.93
N ASN A 9 7.02 11.13 -20.15
CA ASN A 9 7.93 10.83 -19.05
C ASN A 9 8.32 12.07 -18.24
N ARG A 10 8.48 13.23 -18.89
CA ARG A 10 8.74 14.49 -18.19
C ARG A 10 7.58 14.87 -17.26
N LYS A 11 6.34 14.79 -17.74
CA LYS A 11 5.15 15.08 -16.91
C LYS A 11 5.03 14.13 -15.72
N LEU A 12 5.35 12.86 -15.92
CA LEU A 12 5.36 11.86 -14.84
C LEU A 12 6.42 12.19 -13.79
N PHE A 13 7.63 12.56 -14.24
CA PHE A 13 8.72 12.95 -13.34
C PHE A 13 8.38 14.20 -12.52
N GLU A 14 7.85 15.25 -13.16
CA GLU A 14 7.41 16.47 -12.49
C GLU A 14 6.31 16.19 -11.44
N PHE A 15 5.39 15.28 -11.75
CA PHE A 15 4.36 14.85 -10.79
C PHE A 15 4.96 14.09 -9.60
N VAL A 16 5.89 13.15 -9.85
CA VAL A 16 6.56 12.40 -8.79
C VAL A 16 7.35 13.33 -7.88
N ASP A 17 8.07 14.30 -8.46
CA ASP A 17 8.86 15.28 -7.71
C ASP A 17 7.96 16.18 -6.84
N PHE A 18 6.84 16.65 -7.39
CA PHE A 18 5.81 17.36 -6.64
C PHE A 18 5.28 16.55 -5.46
N VAL A 19 4.92 15.27 -5.69
CA VAL A 19 4.42 14.40 -4.63
C VAL A 19 5.48 14.20 -3.54
N LYS A 20 6.74 13.98 -3.90
CA LYS A 20 7.83 13.82 -2.92
C LYS A 20 8.07 15.08 -2.09
N HIS A 21 7.99 16.26 -2.71
CA HIS A 21 8.22 17.53 -2.03
C HIS A 21 7.16 17.82 -0.96
N TYR A 22 5.88 17.59 -1.28
CA TYR A 22 4.77 17.91 -0.38
C TYR A 22 4.34 16.73 0.52
N PHE A 23 4.61 15.49 0.09
CA PHE A 23 4.22 14.26 0.78
C PHE A 23 5.43 13.32 0.94
N PRO A 24 6.47 13.72 1.69
CA PRO A 24 7.73 12.97 1.79
C PRO A 24 7.55 11.55 2.37
N TYR A 25 6.51 11.33 3.18
CA TYR A 25 6.17 9.99 3.70
C TYR A 25 5.77 9.00 2.59
N VAL A 26 5.31 9.47 1.41
CA VAL A 26 4.93 8.60 0.29
C VAL A 26 6.13 7.77 -0.18
N GLU A 27 7.33 8.34 -0.13
CA GLU A 27 8.55 7.62 -0.52
C GLU A 27 8.80 6.41 0.38
N LYS A 28 8.50 6.54 1.67
CA LYS A 28 8.59 5.44 2.66
C LYS A 28 7.42 4.46 2.56
N LEU A 29 6.26 4.94 2.12
CA LEU A 29 5.06 4.11 1.94
C LEU A 29 5.18 3.17 0.71
N MET A 30 6.01 3.52 -0.28
CA MET A 30 6.20 2.72 -1.50
C MET A 30 6.67 1.27 -1.22
N PRO A 31 7.73 1.03 -0.40
CA PRO A 31 8.10 -0.31 0.06
C PRO A 31 6.94 -1.07 0.72
N THR A 32 6.16 -0.41 1.57
CA THR A 32 5.02 -1.01 2.27
C THR A 32 3.90 -1.39 1.29
N ILE A 33 3.56 -0.50 0.34
CA ILE A 33 2.59 -0.80 -0.72
C ILE A 33 3.05 -2.00 -1.55
N ARG A 34 4.34 -2.06 -1.87
CA ARG A 34 4.93 -3.19 -2.59
C ARG A 34 4.82 -4.47 -1.78
N PHE A 35 5.16 -4.44 -0.49
CA PHE A 35 4.99 -5.56 0.42
C PHE A 35 3.53 -6.04 0.44
N LEU A 36 2.56 -5.15 0.65
CA LEU A 36 1.13 -5.50 0.70
C LEU A 36 0.62 -6.16 -0.60
N ARG A 37 1.19 -5.79 -1.75
CA ARG A 37 0.83 -6.36 -3.05
C ARG A 37 1.55 -7.69 -3.34
N GLU A 38 2.82 -7.79 -2.98
CA GLU A 38 3.68 -8.90 -3.38
C GLU A 38 3.67 -10.05 -2.37
N THR A 39 3.51 -9.76 -1.07
CA THR A 39 3.57 -10.77 0.00
C THR A 39 2.17 -11.27 0.38
N PRO A 40 1.28 -10.49 1.03
CA PRO A 40 -0.06 -10.97 1.35
C PRO A 40 -1.04 -10.85 0.18
N HIS A 41 -0.59 -10.37 -1.00
CA HIS A 41 -1.39 -10.26 -2.22
C HIS A 41 -2.70 -9.47 -2.08
N PHE A 42 -2.69 -8.40 -1.30
CA PHE A 42 -3.86 -7.54 -1.16
C PHE A 42 -4.23 -6.86 -2.49
N GLY A 43 -5.52 -6.88 -2.81
CA GLY A 43 -6.05 -6.12 -3.94
C GLY A 43 -5.95 -4.61 -3.73
N ASP A 44 -5.89 -3.85 -4.83
CA ASP A 44 -5.73 -2.39 -4.82
C ASP A 44 -6.79 -1.67 -3.98
N ALA A 45 -8.01 -2.19 -3.92
CA ALA A 45 -9.08 -1.63 -3.11
C ALA A 45 -8.78 -1.69 -1.60
N VAL A 46 -8.14 -2.78 -1.15
CA VAL A 46 -7.75 -2.97 0.26
C VAL A 46 -6.53 -2.12 0.57
N ILE A 47 -5.50 -2.16 -0.29
CA ILE A 47 -4.29 -1.34 -0.15
C ILE A 47 -4.67 0.15 -0.05
N ARG A 48 -5.52 0.63 -0.96
CA ARG A 48 -5.94 2.05 -0.97
C ARG A 48 -6.66 2.44 0.32
N ARG A 49 -7.47 1.56 0.90
CA ARG A 49 -8.13 1.81 2.19
C ARG A 49 -7.10 1.82 3.32
N LEU A 50 -6.14 0.89 3.35
CA LEU A 50 -5.08 0.85 4.37
C LEU A 50 -4.20 2.11 4.32
N CYS A 51 -3.85 2.60 3.14
CA CYS A 51 -3.09 3.84 2.96
C CYS A 51 -3.87 5.12 3.36
N THR A 52 -5.14 5.01 3.77
CA THR A 52 -5.85 6.12 4.43
C THR A 52 -5.55 6.22 5.93
N PHE A 53 -4.67 5.35 6.47
CA PHE A 53 -4.30 5.26 7.88
C PHE A 53 -5.50 5.15 8.82
N LYS A 54 -6.53 4.44 8.35
CA LYS A 54 -7.72 4.09 9.12
C LYS A 54 -7.77 2.59 9.30
N ASP A 55 -8.41 2.16 10.38
CA ASP A 55 -8.70 0.75 10.57
C ASP A 55 -9.63 0.27 9.45
N VAL A 56 -9.17 -0.72 8.70
CA VAL A 56 -9.93 -1.33 7.63
C VAL A 56 -10.39 -2.68 8.14
N SER A 57 -11.70 -2.78 8.45
CA SER A 57 -12.32 -4.10 8.55
C SER A 57 -12.33 -4.68 7.15
N ILE A 58 -11.53 -5.71 6.92
CA ILE A 58 -11.67 -6.50 5.71
C ILE A 58 -12.94 -7.33 5.94
N ARG A 59 -13.86 -7.29 5.00
CA ARG A 59 -15.07 -8.13 4.98
C ARG A 59 -15.11 -8.78 3.60
N GLY A 60 -15.38 -10.08 3.55
CA GLY A 60 -15.34 -10.86 2.31
C GLY A 60 -14.12 -11.78 2.21
N GLU A 61 -13.84 -12.25 0.99
CA GLU A 61 -12.83 -13.27 0.72
C GLU A 61 -11.49 -12.64 0.29
N LEU A 62 -10.43 -12.92 1.05
CA LEU A 62 -9.04 -12.62 0.66
C LEU A 62 -8.49 -13.80 -0.15
N TYR A 63 -8.07 -13.54 -1.38
CA TYR A 63 -7.37 -14.54 -2.17
C TYR A 63 -5.89 -14.56 -1.78
N PHE A 64 -5.44 -15.65 -1.15
CA PHE A 64 -4.02 -15.86 -0.87
C PHE A 64 -3.43 -16.78 -1.92
N ARG A 65 -2.55 -16.24 -2.77
CA ARG A 65 -1.93 -16.98 -3.88
C ARG A 65 -1.06 -18.13 -3.40
N GLU A 66 -0.39 -17.97 -2.26
CA GLU A 66 0.45 -19.00 -1.62
C GLU A 66 -0.33 -20.29 -1.32
N PHE A 67 -1.64 -20.16 -1.10
CA PHE A 67 -2.57 -21.27 -0.84
C PHE A 67 -3.54 -21.50 -2.00
N ASN A 68 -3.46 -20.68 -3.06
CA ASN A 68 -4.37 -20.67 -4.20
C ASN A 68 -5.86 -20.72 -3.79
N GLN A 69 -6.20 -20.08 -2.67
CA GLN A 69 -7.50 -20.21 -2.01
C GLN A 69 -8.01 -18.87 -1.48
N HIS A 70 -9.34 -18.74 -1.49
CA HIS A 70 -10.06 -17.66 -0.83
C HIS A 70 -10.25 -17.96 0.66
N PHE A 71 -9.80 -17.04 1.51
CA PHE A 71 -9.98 -17.09 2.95
C PHE A 71 -11.06 -16.10 3.34
N LYS A 72 -12.04 -16.55 4.12
CA LYS A 72 -13.08 -15.68 4.65
C LYS A 72 -12.48 -14.79 5.73
N ALA A 73 -12.32 -13.52 5.39
CA ALA A 73 -11.82 -12.48 6.28
C ALA A 73 -12.97 -11.75 7.00
N ASP A 74 -14.12 -12.41 7.21
CA ASP A 74 -15.37 -11.76 7.68
C ASP A 74 -15.25 -11.05 9.05
N LYS A 75 -14.15 -11.27 9.78
CA LYS A 75 -13.84 -10.60 11.05
C LYS A 75 -12.40 -10.05 11.11
N THR A 76 -11.65 -10.07 10.00
CA THR A 76 -10.24 -9.68 10.04
C THR A 76 -10.10 -8.16 10.02
N VAL A 77 -9.45 -7.62 11.04
CA VAL A 77 -9.15 -6.19 11.15
C VAL A 77 -7.69 -5.98 10.75
N CYS A 78 -7.51 -5.23 9.67
CA CYS A 78 -6.19 -4.79 9.22
C CYS A 78 -6.05 -3.29 9.43
N SER A 79 -4.96 -2.87 10.07
CA SER A 79 -4.62 -1.46 10.23
C SER A 79 -3.20 -1.22 9.77
N LEU A 80 -2.98 -0.10 9.09
CA LEU A 80 -1.65 0.40 8.77
C LEU A 80 -1.41 1.67 9.58
N LYS A 81 -0.38 1.68 10.41
CA LYS A 81 0.00 2.83 11.24
C LYS A 81 1.38 3.32 10.86
N GLU A 82 1.54 4.64 10.79
CA GLU A 82 2.86 5.27 10.63
C GLU A 82 3.46 5.56 12.01
N TYR A 83 4.71 5.15 12.22
CA TYR A 83 5.47 5.46 13.43
C TYR A 83 6.26 6.76 13.28
N LYS A 84 6.65 7.35 14.43
CA LYS A 84 7.56 8.50 14.46
C LYS A 84 8.93 8.07 13.90
N GLY A 85 9.17 8.40 12.64
CA GLY A 85 10.34 7.91 11.89
C GLY A 85 10.01 7.54 10.45
N GLY A 86 8.72 7.35 10.13
CA GLY A 86 8.24 6.97 8.81
C GLY A 86 8.30 5.47 8.52
N ASP A 87 8.47 4.66 9.56
CA ASP A 87 8.28 3.20 9.52
C ASP A 87 6.78 2.89 9.56
N PHE A 88 6.36 1.81 8.90
CA PHE A 88 4.96 1.43 8.86
C PHE A 88 4.72 0.09 9.54
N GLU A 89 3.74 0.08 10.44
CA GLU A 89 3.27 -1.14 11.08
C GLU A 89 1.98 -1.60 10.47
N LEU A 90 2.02 -2.80 9.90
CA LEU A 90 0.85 -3.55 9.51
C LEU A 90 0.42 -4.42 10.69
N ASN A 91 -0.77 -4.19 11.21
CA ASN A 91 -1.43 -5.09 12.15
C ASN A 91 -2.52 -5.87 11.43
N ILE A 92 -2.49 -7.20 11.55
CA ILE A 92 -3.53 -8.11 11.06
C ILE A 92 -4.00 -8.93 12.25
N ASP A 93 -5.24 -8.74 12.71
CA ASP A 93 -5.84 -9.54 13.80
C ASP A 93 -4.98 -9.62 15.08
N GLY A 94 -4.25 -8.53 15.39
CA GLY A 94 -3.38 -8.43 16.56
C GLY A 94 -1.94 -8.92 16.35
N VAL A 95 -1.60 -9.42 15.16
CA VAL A 95 -0.21 -9.72 14.75
C VAL A 95 0.39 -8.51 14.06
N SER A 96 1.47 -7.97 14.63
CA SER A 96 2.18 -6.79 14.13
C SER A 96 3.37 -7.17 13.26
N HIS A 97 3.48 -6.55 12.08
CA HIS A 97 4.67 -6.59 11.24
C HIS A 97 5.16 -5.17 10.97
N VAL A 98 6.42 -4.89 11.27
CA VAL A 98 7.07 -3.59 11.04
C VAL A 98 7.96 -3.71 9.80
N SER A 99 7.79 -2.80 8.85
CA SER A 99 8.62 -2.67 7.64
C SER A 99 9.26 -1.29 7.56
#